data_AF-A0A8X6FZX7-F1
#
_entry.id   AF-A0A8X6FZX7-F1
#
_cell.length_a   1.000
_cell.length_b   1.000
_cell.length_c   1.000
_cell.angle_alpha   90.00
_cell.angle_beta   90.00
_cell.angle_gamma   90.00
#
_symmetry.space_group_name_H-M   'P 1'
#
loop_
_entity.id
_entity.type
_entity.pdbx_description
1 polymer ?
#
loop_
_entity_poly.entity_id
_entity_poly.type
_entity_poly.pdbx_seq_one_letter_code
_entity_poly.pdbx_strand_id
1 'polypeptide(L)'
;MGILLKSFIFLFAVLQGYPVLGIFSSCNLLRCNSPAVRDQLQAMNWVPTTEEHLQTLCPPVLRSLRCLGEEVKICINMDVNQLATSENKTLNIIGNLFLNVGQFATEICSNETDLRRNYLASVSCFKDLYEDPEPQMKCHRDGDAIYSLYARSLDLLGEVQNEVREGEISERFCMVSAYVLACFTANLQDRCGNVARATFVDILRRFHYLKWKECPDIDLINLKTKFLNFLELEEGKKDIYSEVFNSQRRRK
;
A
#
# COMPACT_ATOMS: atom_id res chain seq x y z
N MET A 1 12.82 -8.64 -2.51
CA MET A 1 12.03 -9.35 -1.49
C MET A 1 11.28 -8.35 -0.62
N GLY A 2 9.94 -8.33 -0.70
CA GLY A 2 9.11 -7.80 0.38
C GLY A 2 8.56 -6.38 0.32
N ILE A 3 8.37 -5.73 -0.83
CA ILE A 3 7.73 -4.38 -0.85
C ILE A 3 6.25 -4.44 -0.42
N LEU A 4 5.54 -5.53 -0.74
CA LEU A 4 4.11 -5.72 -0.46
C LEU A 4 3.80 -6.08 1.00
N LEU A 5 4.51 -7.05 1.60
CA LEU A 5 4.43 -7.24 3.05
C LEU A 5 5.08 -6.07 3.77
N LYS A 6 6.13 -5.41 3.26
CA LYS A 6 6.56 -4.10 3.81
C LYS A 6 5.49 -3.04 3.74
N SER A 7 4.44 -3.18 2.92
CA SER A 7 3.27 -2.28 2.84
C SER A 7 2.22 -2.61 3.91
N PHE A 8 2.00 -3.90 4.20
CA PHE A 8 1.17 -4.37 5.32
C PHE A 8 1.88 -4.24 6.69
N ILE A 9 3.14 -4.67 6.75
CA ILE A 9 4.13 -4.29 7.76
C ILE A 9 4.33 -2.78 7.74
N PHE A 10 4.09 -2.01 6.67
CA PHE A 10 4.20 -0.53 6.74
C PHE A 10 3.22 0.02 7.74
N LEU A 11 2.04 -0.58 7.84
CA LEU A 11 1.08 -0.24 8.88
C LEU A 11 1.69 -0.42 10.27
N PHE A 12 2.47 -1.49 10.45
CA PHE A 12 3.22 -1.80 11.65
C PHE A 12 4.61 -1.13 11.76
N ALA A 13 5.17 -0.60 10.67
CA ALA A 13 6.47 0.05 10.60
C ALA A 13 6.33 1.57 10.77
N VAL A 14 5.21 2.13 10.32
CA VAL A 14 4.67 3.45 10.73
C VAL A 14 4.46 3.43 12.25
N LEU A 15 4.00 2.31 12.82
CA LEU A 15 3.95 2.09 14.27
C LEU A 15 5.31 1.87 14.94
N GLN A 16 6.36 1.52 14.20
CA GLN A 16 7.73 1.35 14.71
C GLN A 16 8.60 2.60 14.56
N GLY A 17 8.03 3.72 14.09
CA GLY A 17 8.72 5.02 14.09
C GLY A 17 9.92 5.10 13.14
N TYR A 18 9.98 4.27 12.09
CA TYR A 18 11.02 4.42 11.06
C TYR A 18 10.83 5.75 10.29
N PRO A 19 11.92 6.38 9.83
CA PRO A 19 12.01 7.80 9.51
C PRO A 19 11.46 8.09 8.10
N VAL A 20 10.21 7.74 7.86
CA VAL A 20 9.51 8.12 6.62
C VAL A 20 9.18 9.62 6.62
N LEU A 21 9.36 10.29 7.76
CA LEU A 21 8.93 11.66 7.98
C LEU A 21 10.11 12.51 8.44
N GLY A 22 11.05 12.81 7.55
CA GLY A 22 12.15 13.75 7.82
C GLY A 22 11.67 15.14 8.30
N ILE A 23 10.40 15.47 8.00
CA ILE A 23 9.67 16.66 8.45
C ILE A 23 9.40 16.65 9.96
N PHE A 24 9.34 15.46 10.57
CA PHE A 24 9.18 15.28 12.02
C PHE A 24 10.48 14.87 12.71
N SER A 25 11.64 15.16 12.12
CA SER A 25 12.94 14.90 12.74
C SER A 25 13.11 15.62 14.09
N SER A 26 12.38 16.70 14.32
CA SER A 26 12.28 17.41 15.60
C SER A 26 11.26 16.81 16.58
N CYS A 27 10.40 15.89 16.14
CA CYS A 27 9.37 15.27 16.97
C CYS A 27 9.89 13.99 17.61
N ASN A 28 9.62 13.80 18.91
CA ASN A 28 10.02 12.58 19.63
C ASN A 28 9.01 11.44 19.43
N LEU A 29 8.75 11.07 18.17
CA LEU A 29 7.80 10.00 17.83
C LEU A 29 8.23 8.63 18.36
N LEU A 30 9.53 8.45 18.60
CA LEU A 30 10.10 7.23 19.19
C LEU A 30 9.54 6.94 20.59
N ARG A 31 9.04 7.96 21.31
CA ARG A 31 8.39 7.76 22.61
C ARG A 31 7.10 6.94 22.52
N CYS A 32 6.44 6.94 21.35
CA CYS A 32 5.22 6.19 21.10
C CYS A 32 5.47 4.74 20.66
N ASN A 33 6.74 4.39 20.38
CA ASN A 33 7.11 3.02 20.09
C ASN A 33 6.89 2.17 21.34
N SER A 34 6.05 1.15 21.22
CA SER A 34 5.88 0.14 22.24
C SER A 34 6.73 -1.07 21.88
N PRO A 35 7.81 -1.38 22.64
CA PRO A 35 8.57 -2.61 22.42
C PRO A 35 7.67 -3.85 22.43
N ALA A 36 6.63 -3.84 23.28
CA ALA A 36 5.63 -4.89 23.34
C ALA A 36 4.93 -5.14 22.00
N VAL A 37 4.60 -4.11 21.21
CA VAL A 37 3.99 -4.29 19.88
C VAL A 37 4.95 -5.02 18.95
N ARG A 38 6.23 -4.62 18.94
CA ARG A 38 7.24 -5.26 18.10
C ARG A 38 7.47 -6.70 18.52
N ASP A 39 7.62 -6.95 19.82
CA ASP A 39 7.92 -8.28 20.34
C ASP A 39 6.74 -9.24 20.11
N GLN A 40 5.49 -8.75 20.27
CA GLN A 40 4.27 -9.51 19.92
C GLN A 40 4.17 -9.80 18.42
N LEU A 41 4.42 -8.81 17.56
CA LEU A 41 4.45 -9.02 16.12
C LEU A 41 5.51 -10.05 15.73
N GLN A 42 6.72 -9.95 16.27
CA GLN A 42 7.80 -10.88 15.99
C GLN A 42 7.42 -12.30 16.41
N ALA A 43 6.78 -12.48 17.57
CA ALA A 43 6.27 -13.78 18.02
C ALA A 43 5.22 -14.38 17.07
N MET A 44 4.53 -13.55 16.29
CA MET A 44 3.50 -13.95 15.32
C MET A 44 4.00 -13.92 13.87
N ASN A 45 5.32 -13.88 13.64
CA ASN A 45 5.93 -13.71 12.31
C ASN A 45 5.37 -12.50 11.55
N TRP A 46 5.15 -11.40 12.26
CA TRP A 46 4.71 -10.09 11.77
C TRP A 46 3.32 -10.02 11.15
N VAL A 47 2.54 -11.11 11.19
CA VAL A 47 1.20 -11.19 10.58
C VAL A 47 0.23 -11.84 11.56
N PRO A 48 -0.70 -11.08 12.17
CA PRO A 48 -1.67 -11.63 13.11
C PRO A 48 -2.75 -12.43 12.35
N THR A 49 -2.57 -13.75 12.27
CA THR A 49 -3.47 -14.63 11.51
C THR A 49 -4.70 -15.14 12.25
N THR A 50 -4.82 -14.88 13.56
CA THR A 50 -5.90 -15.41 14.40
C THR A 50 -6.59 -14.31 15.19
N GLU A 51 -7.79 -14.64 15.69
CA GLU A 51 -8.54 -13.76 16.59
C GLU A 51 -7.75 -13.45 17.87
N GLU A 52 -7.07 -14.45 18.44
CA GLU A 52 -6.21 -14.29 19.62
C GLU A 52 -5.01 -13.36 19.35
N HIS A 53 -4.40 -13.47 18.17
CA HIS A 53 -3.32 -12.56 17.75
C HIS A 53 -3.81 -11.11 17.71
N LEU A 54 -4.98 -10.86 17.12
CA LEU A 54 -5.55 -9.51 17.06
C LEU A 54 -5.95 -8.98 18.45
N GLN A 55 -6.57 -9.80 19.30
CA GLN A 55 -6.93 -9.41 20.66
C GLN A 55 -5.71 -8.98 21.49
N THR A 56 -4.58 -9.68 21.31
CA THR A 56 -3.31 -9.37 21.98
C THR A 56 -2.68 -8.09 21.44
N LEU A 57 -2.70 -7.92 20.12
CA LEU A 57 -1.97 -6.86 19.42
C LEU A 57 -2.73 -5.52 19.37
N CYS A 58 -4.05 -5.55 19.32
CA CYS A 58 -4.87 -4.36 19.10
C CYS A 58 -4.78 -3.29 20.19
N PRO A 59 -4.88 -3.62 21.49
CA PRO A 59 -4.77 -2.61 22.54
C PRO A 59 -3.47 -1.80 22.51
N PRO A 60 -2.27 -2.41 22.41
CA PRO A 60 -1.04 -1.63 22.35
C PRO A 60 -0.87 -0.88 21.02
N VAL A 61 -1.35 -1.43 19.89
CA VAL A 61 -1.35 -0.72 18.59
C VAL A 61 -2.19 0.56 18.64
N LEU A 62 -3.44 0.48 19.10
CA LEU A 62 -4.33 1.64 19.18
C LEU A 62 -3.77 2.70 20.15
N ARG A 63 -3.12 2.26 21.24
CA ARG A 63 -2.42 3.17 22.17
C ARG A 63 -1.26 3.89 21.49
N SER A 64 -0.43 3.19 20.72
CA SER A 64 0.67 3.79 19.97
C SER A 64 0.18 4.78 18.91
N LEU A 65 -0.90 4.48 18.18
CA LEU A 65 -1.49 5.43 17.20
C LEU A 65 -1.98 6.72 17.86
N ARG A 66 -2.67 6.59 19.00
CA ARG A 66 -3.12 7.75 19.76
C ARG A 66 -1.94 8.60 20.24
N CYS A 67 -0.90 7.96 20.79
CA CYS A 67 0.33 8.65 21.20
C CYS A 67 0.97 9.39 20.03
N LEU A 68 1.08 8.75 18.85
CA LEU A 68 1.64 9.38 17.66
C LEU A 68 0.84 10.64 17.26
N GLY A 69 -0.49 10.56 17.27
CA GLY A 69 -1.34 11.72 16.99
C GLY A 69 -1.15 12.86 18.01
N GLU A 70 -0.97 12.54 19.29
CA GLU A 70 -0.71 13.50 20.36
C GLU A 70 0.67 14.16 20.21
N GLU A 71 1.73 13.38 19.96
CA GLU A 71 3.10 13.89 19.78
C GLU A 71 3.21 14.74 18.51
N VAL A 72 2.54 14.36 17.41
CA VAL A 72 2.44 15.21 16.21
C VAL A 72 1.77 16.54 16.55
N LYS A 73 0.64 16.51 17.27
CA LYS A 73 -0.04 17.73 17.72
C LYS A 73 0.85 18.63 18.55
N ILE A 74 1.59 18.07 19.51
CA ILE A 74 2.52 18.83 20.36
C ILE A 74 3.66 19.43 19.53
N CYS A 75 4.21 18.65 18.60
CA CYS A 75 5.42 19.02 17.87
C CYS A 75 5.19 20.14 16.84
N ILE A 76 4.10 20.08 16.09
CA ILE A 76 3.83 21.02 14.99
C ILE A 76 2.60 21.91 15.24
N ASN A 77 1.99 21.83 16.43
CA ASN A 77 0.78 22.55 16.81
C ASN A 77 -0.40 22.35 15.84
N MET A 78 -0.47 21.17 15.23
CA MET A 78 -1.56 20.76 14.35
C MET A 78 -1.96 19.32 14.65
N ASP A 79 -3.25 19.06 14.84
CA ASP A 79 -3.74 17.69 14.91
C ASP A 79 -3.77 17.00 13.54
N VAL A 80 -4.02 15.69 13.55
CA VAL A 80 -4.02 14.86 12.34
C VAL A 80 -5.07 15.29 11.32
N ASN A 81 -6.23 15.81 11.76
CA ASN A 81 -7.25 16.30 10.83
C ASN A 81 -6.80 17.59 10.16
N GLN A 82 -6.22 18.51 10.93
CA GLN A 82 -5.65 19.76 10.40
C GLN A 82 -4.53 19.49 9.39
N LEU A 83 -3.70 18.49 9.66
CA LEU A 83 -2.71 18.00 8.69
C LEU A 83 -3.37 17.52 7.40
N ALA A 84 -4.39 16.67 7.50
CA ALA A 84 -5.07 16.07 6.35
C ALA A 84 -5.82 17.08 5.47
N THR A 85 -6.12 18.28 6.00
CA THR A 85 -6.73 19.39 5.28
C THR A 85 -5.75 20.54 4.99
N SER A 86 -4.46 20.36 5.28
CA SER A 86 -3.46 21.40 5.04
C SER A 86 -3.34 21.74 3.55
N GLU A 87 -3.13 23.03 3.25
CA GLU A 87 -2.80 23.49 1.89
C GLU A 87 -1.39 23.04 1.46
N ASN A 88 -0.51 22.74 2.43
CA ASN A 88 0.80 22.16 2.14
C ASN A 88 0.60 20.70 1.69
N LYS A 89 0.88 20.42 0.41
CA LYS A 89 0.72 19.10 -0.20
C LYS A 89 1.38 17.97 0.60
N THR A 90 2.55 18.21 1.17
CA THR A 90 3.28 17.18 1.93
C THR A 90 2.61 16.90 3.27
N LEU A 91 2.23 17.95 4.01
CA LEU A 91 1.47 17.81 5.26
C LEU A 91 0.11 17.15 5.02
N ASN A 92 -0.55 17.50 3.91
CA ASN A 92 -1.81 16.90 3.46
C ASN A 92 -1.68 15.38 3.26
N ILE A 93 -0.66 14.95 2.51
CA ILE A 93 -0.39 13.52 2.26
C ILE A 93 -0.15 12.78 3.57
N ILE A 94 0.67 13.36 4.44
CA ILE A 94 1.02 12.78 5.74
C ILE A 94 -0.20 12.69 6.66
N GLY A 95 -1.01 13.74 6.74
CA GLY A 95 -2.23 13.74 7.54
C GLY A 95 -3.23 12.68 7.07
N ASN A 96 -3.49 12.62 5.75
CA ASN A 96 -4.36 11.60 5.17
C ASN A 96 -3.82 10.19 5.43
N LEU A 97 -2.50 10.00 5.38
CA LEU A 97 -1.88 8.73 5.74
C LEU A 97 -2.16 8.35 7.19
N PHE A 98 -1.93 9.25 8.14
CA PHE A 98 -2.21 8.98 9.56
C PHE A 98 -3.68 8.64 9.80
N LEU A 99 -4.61 9.38 9.16
CA LEU A 99 -6.05 9.07 9.23
C LEU A 99 -6.36 7.69 8.68
N ASN A 100 -5.82 7.35 7.50
CA ASN A 100 -6.10 6.07 6.84
C ASN A 100 -5.52 4.89 7.64
N VAL A 101 -4.30 5.03 8.18
CA VAL A 101 -3.69 4.03 9.08
C VAL A 101 -4.51 3.89 10.36
N GLY A 102 -4.89 5.00 10.99
CA GLY A 102 -5.66 5.03 12.22
C GLY A 102 -7.04 4.37 12.06
N GLN A 103 -7.75 4.74 11.00
CA GLN A 103 -9.05 4.18 10.66
C GLN A 103 -8.94 2.67 10.36
N PHE A 104 -7.96 2.27 9.54
CA PHE A 104 -7.73 0.86 9.22
C PHE A 104 -7.43 0.01 10.46
N ALA A 105 -6.54 0.48 11.34
CA ALA A 105 -6.23 -0.21 12.59
C ALA A 105 -7.45 -0.30 13.50
N THR A 106 -8.24 0.77 13.60
CA THR A 106 -9.49 0.79 14.39
C THR A 106 -10.51 -0.21 13.86
N GLU A 107 -10.67 -0.28 12.54
CA GLU A 107 -11.60 -1.22 11.91
C GLU A 107 -11.16 -2.66 12.10
N ILE A 108 -9.88 -2.99 11.86
CA ILE A 108 -9.35 -4.35 12.13
C ILE A 108 -9.51 -4.72 13.61
N CYS A 109 -9.29 -3.78 14.52
CA CYS A 109 -9.34 -4.02 15.96
C CYS A 109 -10.75 -4.04 16.56
N SER A 110 -11.76 -3.70 15.77
CA SER A 110 -13.16 -3.70 16.18
C SER A 110 -13.83 -5.01 15.75
N ASN A 111 -14.48 -5.69 16.69
CA ASN A 111 -15.00 -7.06 16.50
C ASN A 111 -16.11 -7.20 15.44
N GLU A 112 -16.74 -6.09 15.04
CA GLU A 112 -17.96 -6.11 14.22
C GLU A 112 -17.77 -5.65 12.78
N THR A 113 -16.54 -5.27 12.39
CA THR A 113 -16.31 -4.72 11.05
C THR A 113 -16.19 -5.80 9.98
N ASP A 114 -16.69 -5.49 8.78
CA ASP A 114 -16.45 -6.33 7.60
C ASP A 114 -14.96 -6.49 7.32
N LEU A 115 -14.17 -5.44 7.54
CA LEU A 115 -12.73 -5.47 7.31
C LEU A 115 -12.04 -6.51 8.20
N ARG A 116 -12.36 -6.57 9.50
CA ARG A 116 -11.79 -7.58 10.41
C ARG A 116 -12.18 -8.99 9.97
N ARG A 117 -13.47 -9.22 9.66
CA ARG A 117 -13.96 -10.53 9.21
C ARG A 117 -13.25 -10.99 7.94
N ASN A 118 -13.20 -10.12 6.93
CA ASN A 118 -12.58 -10.42 5.65
C ASN A 118 -11.05 -10.61 5.78
N TYR A 119 -10.41 -9.82 6.65
CA TYR A 119 -9.00 -9.97 7.00
C TYR A 119 -8.74 -11.36 7.61
N LEU A 120 -9.42 -11.73 8.70
CA LEU A 120 -9.23 -13.01 9.37
C LEU A 120 -9.57 -14.20 8.48
N ALA A 121 -10.54 -14.06 7.58
CA ALA A 121 -10.87 -15.10 6.60
C ALA A 121 -9.78 -15.32 5.54
N SER A 122 -8.93 -14.32 5.28
CA SER A 122 -8.01 -14.32 4.14
C SER A 122 -6.53 -14.31 4.54
N VAL A 123 -6.20 -13.82 5.73
CA VAL A 123 -4.83 -13.46 6.14
C VAL A 123 -3.88 -14.67 6.16
N SER A 124 -4.34 -15.85 6.56
CA SER A 124 -3.49 -17.05 6.57
C SER A 124 -3.06 -17.42 5.15
N CYS A 125 -3.98 -17.46 4.19
CA CYS A 125 -3.63 -17.73 2.79
C CYS A 125 -2.78 -16.60 2.18
N PHE A 126 -3.07 -15.34 2.53
CA PHE A 126 -2.24 -14.21 2.12
C PHE A 126 -0.79 -14.37 2.61
N LYS A 127 -0.61 -14.79 3.87
CA LYS A 127 0.69 -15.05 4.47
C LYS A 127 1.43 -16.15 3.73
N ASP A 128 0.78 -17.28 3.46
CA ASP A 128 1.39 -18.41 2.75
C ASP A 128 1.81 -18.02 1.33
N LEU A 129 0.95 -17.29 0.60
CA LEU A 129 1.26 -16.79 -0.73
C LEU A 129 2.41 -15.78 -0.73
N TYR A 130 2.56 -15.02 0.35
CA TYR A 130 3.64 -14.05 0.49
C TYR A 130 4.97 -14.71 0.89
N GLU A 131 4.93 -15.70 1.78
CA GLU A 131 6.11 -16.46 2.22
C GLU A 131 6.68 -17.29 1.06
N ASP A 132 5.86 -17.66 0.08
CA ASP A 132 6.28 -18.18 -1.22
C ASP A 132 6.87 -17.04 -2.10
N PRO A 133 8.19 -17.01 -2.33
CA PRO A 133 8.80 -15.93 -3.10
C PRO A 133 8.51 -16.07 -4.61
N GLU A 134 8.12 -17.25 -5.09
CA GLU A 134 8.03 -17.53 -6.53
C GLU A 134 6.97 -16.66 -7.24
N PRO A 135 5.72 -16.54 -6.76
CA PRO A 135 4.70 -15.71 -7.40
C PRO A 135 5.09 -14.23 -7.44
N GLN A 136 5.66 -13.71 -6.34
CA GLN A 136 6.11 -12.31 -6.30
C GLN A 136 7.28 -12.07 -7.26
N MET A 137 8.28 -12.95 -7.28
CA MET A 137 9.43 -12.82 -8.20
C MET A 137 9.00 -12.95 -9.66
N LYS A 138 8.05 -13.83 -9.95
CA LYS A 138 7.47 -13.96 -11.29
C LYS A 138 6.76 -12.66 -11.71
N CYS A 139 5.86 -12.13 -10.87
CA CYS A 139 5.19 -10.87 -11.15
C CYS A 139 6.17 -9.70 -11.40
N HIS A 140 7.27 -9.63 -10.65
CA HIS A 140 8.32 -8.63 -10.88
C HIS A 140 9.03 -8.81 -12.21
N ARG A 141 9.49 -10.03 -12.53
CA ARG A 141 10.17 -10.33 -13.80
C ARG A 141 9.26 -10.04 -14.99
N ASP A 142 8.00 -10.47 -14.92
CA ASP A 142 7.00 -10.24 -15.97
C ASP A 142 6.71 -8.75 -16.11
N GLY A 143 6.60 -8.01 -15.00
CA GLY A 143 6.39 -6.57 -15.02
C GLY A 143 7.54 -5.80 -15.67
N ASP A 144 8.79 -6.14 -15.34
CA ASP A 144 9.96 -5.54 -15.98
C ASP A 144 10.03 -5.87 -17.48
N ALA A 145 9.74 -7.11 -17.87
CA ALA A 145 9.73 -7.53 -19.26
C ALA A 145 8.63 -6.82 -20.07
N ILE A 146 7.41 -6.77 -19.54
CA ILE A 146 6.26 -6.11 -20.17
C ILE A 146 6.49 -4.60 -20.30
N TYR A 147 6.99 -3.95 -19.24
CA TYR A 147 7.32 -2.53 -19.34
C TYR A 147 8.38 -2.27 -20.40
N SER A 148 9.41 -3.11 -20.50
CA SER A 148 10.45 -2.97 -21.53
C SER A 148 9.87 -3.10 -22.94
N LEU A 149 8.88 -3.97 -23.16
CA LEU A 149 8.18 -4.09 -24.43
C LEU A 149 7.28 -2.87 -24.70
N TYR A 150 6.57 -2.40 -23.68
CA TYR A 150 5.73 -1.20 -23.76
C TYR A 150 6.54 0.04 -24.13
N ALA A 151 7.66 0.30 -23.44
CA ALA A 151 8.55 1.43 -23.72
C ALA A 151 9.06 1.39 -25.17
N ARG A 152 9.53 0.23 -25.63
CA ARG A 152 9.94 0.04 -27.04
C ARG A 152 8.80 0.27 -28.03
N SER A 153 7.57 -0.09 -27.67
CA SER A 153 6.41 0.16 -28.54
C SER A 153 6.13 1.66 -28.69
N LEU A 154 6.31 2.45 -27.62
CA LEU A 154 6.18 3.91 -27.68
C LEU A 154 7.28 4.54 -28.53
N ASP A 155 8.51 4.04 -28.43
CA ASP A 155 9.65 4.48 -29.27
C ASP A 155 9.33 4.29 -30.75
N LEU A 156 8.79 3.13 -31.12
CA LEU A 156 8.45 2.79 -32.51
C LEU A 156 7.29 3.64 -33.06
N LEU A 157 6.37 4.07 -32.19
CA LEU A 157 5.25 4.94 -32.55
C LEU A 157 5.63 6.42 -32.60
N GLY A 158 6.88 6.78 -32.25
CA GLY A 158 7.32 8.17 -32.17
C GLY A 158 6.62 8.97 -31.07
N GLU A 159 6.03 8.29 -30.08
CA GLU A 159 5.32 8.93 -28.97
C GLU A 159 6.28 9.40 -27.86
N VAL A 160 7.56 9.05 -27.95
CA VAL A 160 8.59 9.48 -27.01
C VAL A 160 9.07 10.88 -27.38
N GLN A 161 8.60 11.88 -26.63
CA GLN A 161 9.17 13.23 -26.69
C GLN A 161 10.62 13.18 -26.19
N ASN A 162 11.54 13.79 -26.94
CA ASN A 162 13.00 13.78 -26.75
C ASN A 162 13.52 14.40 -25.42
N GLU A 163 12.72 14.47 -24.36
CA GLU A 163 13.14 14.95 -23.04
C GLU A 163 13.56 13.78 -22.14
N VAL A 164 14.80 13.35 -22.33
CA VAL A 164 15.46 12.28 -21.56
C VAL A 164 15.76 12.76 -20.12
N ARG A 165 15.16 12.12 -19.11
CA ARG A 165 15.81 11.12 -18.19
C ARG A 165 15.32 11.07 -16.74
N GLU A 166 14.67 12.11 -16.21
CA GLU A 166 14.18 12.06 -14.81
C GLU A 166 12.77 11.45 -14.69
N GLY A 167 11.91 11.65 -15.70
CA GLY A 167 10.56 11.06 -15.73
C GLY A 167 10.54 9.55 -15.98
N GLU A 168 11.49 9.03 -16.75
CA GLU A 168 11.49 7.63 -17.21
C GLU A 168 11.69 6.62 -16.07
N ILE A 169 12.52 6.95 -15.08
CA ILE A 169 12.72 6.10 -13.89
C ILE A 169 11.44 6.07 -13.06
N SER A 170 10.78 7.22 -12.91
CA SER A 170 9.52 7.35 -12.18
C SER A 170 8.39 6.61 -12.89
N GLU A 171 8.26 6.77 -14.20
CA GLU A 171 7.26 6.08 -15.02
C GLU A 171 7.47 4.57 -14.96
N ARG A 172 8.69 4.08 -15.20
CA ARG A 172 9.02 2.66 -15.07
C ARG A 172 8.63 2.13 -13.71
N PHE A 173 9.05 2.82 -12.65
CA PHE A 173 8.76 2.39 -11.30
C PHE A 173 7.26 2.36 -11.03
N CYS A 174 6.51 3.34 -11.52
CA CYS A 174 5.05 3.41 -11.43
C CYS A 174 4.38 2.23 -12.14
N MET A 175 4.69 2.02 -13.42
CA MET A 175 4.07 1.01 -14.27
C MET A 175 4.41 -0.41 -13.80
N VAL A 176 5.68 -0.68 -13.50
CA VAL A 176 6.13 -1.98 -12.98
C VAL A 176 5.51 -2.25 -11.61
N SER A 177 5.47 -1.26 -10.72
CA SER A 177 4.83 -1.44 -9.40
C SER A 177 3.35 -1.75 -9.56
N ALA A 178 2.62 -0.98 -10.38
CA ALA A 178 1.20 -1.23 -10.63
C ALA A 178 0.95 -2.62 -11.22
N TYR A 179 1.75 -3.04 -12.20
CA TYR A 179 1.68 -4.38 -12.77
C TYR A 179 1.90 -5.45 -11.70
N VAL A 180 2.93 -5.31 -10.87
CA VAL A 180 3.25 -6.28 -9.81
C VAL A 180 2.10 -6.39 -8.80
N LEU A 181 1.49 -5.27 -8.41
CA LEU A 181 0.32 -5.28 -7.53
C LEU A 181 -0.85 -6.02 -8.17
N ALA A 182 -1.12 -5.77 -9.46
CA ALA A 182 -2.22 -6.39 -10.19
C ALA A 182 -2.00 -7.89 -10.40
N CYS A 183 -0.80 -8.30 -10.81
CA CYS A 183 -0.40 -9.70 -10.92
C CYS A 183 -0.50 -10.43 -9.58
N PHE A 184 -0.04 -9.82 -8.49
CA PHE A 184 -0.16 -10.39 -7.15
C PHE A 184 -1.63 -10.51 -6.71
N THR A 185 -2.46 -9.52 -7.06
CA THR A 185 -3.91 -9.53 -6.79
C THR A 185 -4.62 -10.66 -7.56
N ALA A 186 -4.20 -10.92 -8.80
CA ALA A 186 -4.70 -12.06 -9.57
C ALA A 186 -4.29 -13.40 -8.92
N ASN A 187 -3.01 -13.55 -8.52
CA ASN A 187 -2.55 -14.74 -7.79
C ASN A 187 -3.31 -14.94 -6.46
N LEU A 188 -3.62 -13.85 -5.75
CA LEU A 188 -4.46 -13.89 -4.55
C LEU A 188 -5.88 -14.39 -4.85
N GLN A 189 -6.49 -13.93 -5.93
CA GLN A 189 -7.80 -14.43 -6.34
C GLN A 189 -7.74 -15.94 -6.63
N ASP A 190 -6.75 -16.36 -7.42
CA ASP A 190 -6.63 -17.74 -7.89
C ASP A 190 -6.35 -18.72 -6.73
N ARG A 191 -5.52 -18.32 -5.75
CA ARG A 191 -5.13 -19.19 -4.62
C ARG A 191 -6.00 -19.03 -3.38
N CYS A 192 -6.43 -17.80 -3.07
CA CYS A 192 -7.10 -17.45 -1.81
C CYS A 192 -8.56 -17.03 -1.98
N GLY A 193 -9.04 -16.92 -3.21
CA GLY A 193 -10.43 -16.59 -3.53
C GLY A 193 -10.75 -15.09 -3.54
N ASN A 194 -12.00 -14.78 -3.90
CA ASN A 194 -12.47 -13.41 -4.14
C ASN A 194 -12.43 -12.51 -2.89
N VAL A 195 -12.62 -13.07 -1.69
CA VAL A 195 -12.59 -12.29 -0.43
C VAL A 195 -11.17 -11.77 -0.18
N ALA A 196 -10.14 -12.60 -0.37
CA ALA A 196 -8.75 -12.20 -0.20
C ALA A 196 -8.35 -11.11 -1.20
N ARG A 197 -8.73 -11.30 -2.47
CA ARG A 197 -8.55 -10.31 -3.53
C ARG A 197 -9.20 -8.98 -3.19
N ALA A 198 -10.50 -8.99 -2.86
CA ALA A 198 -11.26 -7.78 -2.57
C ALA A 198 -10.70 -7.03 -1.35
N THR A 199 -10.32 -7.77 -0.29
CA THR A 199 -9.69 -7.20 0.91
C THR A 199 -8.37 -6.52 0.57
N PHE A 200 -7.53 -7.16 -0.24
CA PHE A 200 -6.26 -6.57 -0.67
C PHE A 200 -6.45 -5.32 -1.52
N VAL A 201 -7.40 -5.32 -2.45
CA VAL A 201 -7.71 -4.12 -3.25
C VAL A 201 -8.28 -2.99 -2.39
N ASP A 202 -9.14 -3.29 -1.41
CA ASP A 202 -9.65 -2.30 -0.46
C ASP A 202 -8.51 -1.63 0.32
N ILE A 203 -7.51 -2.41 0.73
CA ILE A 203 -6.29 -1.91 1.38
C ILE A 203 -5.52 -0.99 0.44
N LEU A 204 -5.26 -1.40 -0.80
CA LEU A 204 -4.56 -0.57 -1.78
C LEU A 204 -5.28 0.77 -2.02
N ARG A 205 -6.61 0.75 -2.04
CA ARG A 205 -7.46 1.95 -2.18
C ARG A 205 -7.29 2.89 -0.99
N ARG A 206 -7.44 2.38 0.23
CA ARG A 206 -7.34 3.17 1.46
C ARG A 206 -5.96 3.81 1.63
N PHE A 207 -4.89 3.12 1.27
CA PHE A 207 -3.53 3.66 1.39
C PHE A 207 -3.07 4.51 0.21
N HIS A 208 -3.90 4.68 -0.83
CA HIS A 208 -3.53 5.39 -2.04
C HIS A 208 -2.15 4.97 -2.56
N TYR A 209 -1.89 3.65 -2.57
CA TYR A 209 -0.53 3.10 -2.66
C TYR A 209 0.27 3.60 -3.86
N LEU A 210 -0.35 3.62 -5.06
CA LEU A 210 0.30 4.09 -6.28
C LEU A 210 0.60 5.60 -6.24
N LYS A 211 -0.27 6.40 -5.63
CA LYS A 211 -0.04 7.85 -5.46
C LYS A 211 1.06 8.14 -4.45
N TRP A 212 1.19 7.32 -3.41
CA TRP A 212 2.32 7.44 -2.49
C TRP A 212 3.64 7.21 -3.20
N LYS A 213 3.72 6.17 -4.04
CA LYS A 213 4.93 5.81 -4.80
C LYS A 213 5.30 6.80 -5.91
N GLU A 214 4.80 8.04 -5.81
CA GLU A 214 5.10 9.18 -6.66
C GLU A 214 4.78 8.96 -8.14
N CYS A 215 3.84 8.07 -8.45
CA CYS A 215 3.25 8.01 -9.79
C CYS A 215 2.67 9.40 -10.14
N PRO A 216 3.25 10.13 -11.10
CA PRO A 216 2.67 11.36 -11.62
C PRO A 216 1.24 11.13 -12.14
N ASP A 217 0.40 12.17 -12.09
CA ASP A 217 -0.99 12.05 -12.56
C ASP A 217 -1.07 11.60 -14.03
N ILE A 218 -0.10 12.03 -14.87
CA ILE A 218 0.00 11.61 -16.27
C ILE A 218 0.28 10.11 -16.40
N ASP A 219 1.17 9.55 -15.57
CA ASP A 219 1.49 8.13 -15.58
C ASP A 219 0.32 7.30 -15.07
N LEU A 220 -0.46 7.80 -14.11
CA LEU A 220 -1.69 7.15 -13.69
C LEU A 220 -2.75 7.10 -14.80
N ILE A 221 -2.80 8.12 -15.68
CA ILE A 221 -3.68 8.13 -16.85
C ILE A 221 -3.17 7.11 -17.88
N ASN A 222 -1.88 7.12 -18.19
CA ASN A 222 -1.24 6.18 -19.12
C ASN A 222 -1.42 4.74 -18.64
N LEU A 223 -1.27 4.49 -17.34
CA LEU A 223 -1.45 3.19 -16.70
C LEU A 223 -2.85 2.61 -17.00
N LYS A 224 -3.89 3.43 -16.86
CA LYS A 224 -5.30 3.02 -17.02
C LYS A 224 -5.74 2.89 -18.47
N THR A 225 -5.08 3.60 -19.38
CA THR A 225 -5.52 3.74 -20.77
C THR A 225 -4.60 3.00 -21.73
N LYS A 226 -3.35 3.44 -21.84
CA LYS A 226 -2.37 2.88 -22.77
C LYS A 226 -1.82 1.56 -22.26
N PHE A 227 -1.26 1.55 -21.06
CA PHE A 227 -0.58 0.38 -20.52
C PHE A 227 -1.54 -0.79 -20.32
N LEU A 228 -2.70 -0.59 -19.67
CA LEU A 228 -3.70 -1.64 -19.49
C LEU A 228 -4.17 -2.27 -20.82
N ASN A 229 -4.33 -1.48 -21.88
CA ASN A 229 -4.72 -2.00 -23.19
C ASN A 229 -3.57 -2.74 -23.88
N PHE A 230 -2.33 -2.27 -23.71
CA PHE A 230 -1.13 -2.94 -24.21
C PHE A 230 -0.93 -4.34 -23.60
N LEU A 231 -1.40 -4.59 -22.38
CA LEU A 231 -1.23 -5.89 -21.72
C LEU A 231 -1.97 -7.05 -22.41
N GLU A 232 -2.96 -6.77 -23.28
CA GLU A 232 -3.75 -7.77 -24.01
C GLU A 232 -4.28 -8.92 -23.11
N LEU A 233 -4.68 -8.59 -21.88
CA LEU A 233 -5.12 -9.57 -20.89
C LEU A 233 -6.47 -10.19 -21.25
N GLU A 234 -6.64 -11.47 -20.88
CA GLU A 234 -7.95 -12.13 -20.82
C GLU A 234 -8.93 -11.28 -19.97
N GLU A 235 -10.21 -11.27 -20.36
CA GLU A 235 -11.24 -10.38 -19.80
C GLU A 235 -11.27 -10.42 -18.25
N GLY A 236 -11.26 -11.61 -17.65
CA GLY A 236 -11.27 -11.77 -16.19
C GLY A 236 -10.02 -11.21 -15.48
N LYS A 237 -8.84 -11.25 -16.11
CA LYS A 237 -7.61 -10.65 -15.56
C LYS A 237 -7.58 -9.15 -15.80
N LYS A 238 -8.10 -8.68 -16.93
CA LYS A 238 -8.20 -7.26 -17.26
C LYS A 238 -8.98 -6.50 -16.20
N ASP A 239 -10.06 -7.08 -15.68
CA ASP A 239 -10.86 -6.49 -14.61
C ASP A 239 -10.05 -6.32 -13.31
N ILE A 240 -9.30 -7.33 -12.89
CA ILE A 240 -8.45 -7.27 -11.69
C ILE A 240 -7.39 -6.18 -11.83
N TYR A 241 -6.73 -6.12 -12.99
CA TYR A 241 -5.70 -5.12 -13.27
C TYR A 241 -6.28 -3.72 -13.30
N SER A 242 -7.42 -3.54 -13.98
CA SER A 242 -8.16 -2.29 -13.98
C SER A 242 -8.54 -1.85 -12.57
N GLU A 243 -8.99 -2.79 -11.72
CA GLU A 243 -9.38 -2.50 -10.34
C GLU A 243 -8.20 -1.94 -9.52
N VAL A 244 -7.03 -2.58 -9.65
CA VAL A 244 -5.79 -2.16 -8.98
C VAL A 244 -5.29 -0.82 -9.50
N PHE A 245 -5.29 -0.61 -10.82
CA PHE A 245 -4.86 0.66 -11.44
C PHE A 245 -5.80 1.81 -11.05
N ASN A 246 -7.07 1.49 -10.79
CA ASN A 246 -8.07 2.43 -10.30
C ASN A 246 -8.14 2.57 -8.78
N SER A 247 -7.24 1.94 -8.02
CA SER A 247 -7.20 2.05 -6.56
C SER A 247 -7.05 3.49 -6.05
N GLN A 248 -6.61 4.43 -6.89
CA GLN A 248 -6.40 5.83 -6.53
C GLN A 248 -7.66 6.72 -6.55
N ARG A 249 -8.86 6.17 -6.80
CA ARG A 249 -10.03 7.00 -7.13
C ARG A 249 -10.41 7.97 -5.99
N ARG A 250 -10.49 9.26 -6.34
CA ARG A 250 -10.93 10.38 -5.48
C ARG A 250 -12.34 10.09 -4.93
N ARG A 251 -12.56 10.34 -3.63
CA ARG A 251 -13.92 10.55 -3.10
C ARG A 251 -14.57 11.66 -3.93
N LYS A 252 -15.78 11.40 -4.44
CA LYS A 252 -16.67 12.43 -4.98
C LYS A 252 -17.11 13.35 -3.85
#